data_AF-A0A326RWL5-F1
#
_entry.id   AF-A0A326RWL5-F1
#
_cell.length_a   1.000
_cell.length_b   1.000
_cell.length_c   1.000
_cell.angle_alpha   90.00
_cell.angle_beta   90.00
_cell.angle_gamma   90.00
#
_symmetry.space_group_name_H-M   'P 1'
#
loop_
_entity.id
_entity.type
_entity.pdbx_description
1 polymer ?
#
loop_
_entity_poly.entity_id
_entity_poly.type
_entity_poly.pdbx_seq_one_letter_code
_entity_poly.pdbx_strand_id
1 'polypeptide(L)' 'MEAIASFFILFTTYFLGFMALVQLGIRPFRKLIIDPNTQRRIFISNHSKIIFWSLGLALITTFVAYWAFV' A
#
# COMPACT_ATOMS: atom_id res chain seq x y z
N MET A 1 13.63 1.16 -23.34
CA MET A 1 13.19 -0.07 -22.66
C MET A 1 13.81 -0.18 -21.27
N GLU A 2 15.09 0.14 -21.12
CA GLU A 2 15.83 0.09 -19.84
C GLU A 2 15.28 1.04 -18.76
N ALA A 3 14.94 2.28 -19.10
CA ALA A 3 14.40 3.27 -18.15
C ALA A 3 13.06 2.86 -17.52
N ILE A 4 12.23 2.12 -18.28
CA ILE A 4 10.95 1.60 -17.76
C ILE A 4 11.22 0.44 -16.80
N ALA A 5 12.16 -0.45 -17.14
CA ALA A 5 12.54 -1.55 -16.27
C ALA A 5 13.15 -1.06 -14.94
N SER A 6 14.04 -0.06 -14.99
CA SER A 6 14.61 0.54 -13.78
C SER A 6 13.55 1.24 -12.92
N PHE A 7 12.59 1.92 -13.54
CA PHE A 7 11.44 2.50 -12.83
C PHE A 7 10.62 1.42 -12.10
N PHE A 8 10.28 0.31 -12.76
CA PHE A 8 9.53 -0.78 -12.12
C PHE A 8 10.30 -1.40 -10.95
N ILE A 9 11.61 -1.61 -11.10
CA ILE A 9 12.44 -2.16 -10.03
C ILE A 9 12.46 -1.22 -8.81
N LEU A 10 12.65 0.09 -9.03
CA LEU A 10 12.60 1.10 -7.98
C LEU A 10 11.23 1.14 -7.31
N PHE A 11 10.16 1.17 -8.12
CA PHE A 11 8.79 1.20 -7.63
C PHE A 11 8.47 -0.02 -6.75
N THR A 12 8.77 -1.23 -7.21
CA THR A 12 8.48 -2.45 -6.45
C THR A 12 9.30 -2.51 -5.16
N THR A 13 10.58 -2.11 -5.21
CA THR A 13 11.44 -2.07 -4.02
C THR A 13 10.89 -1.12 -2.97
N TYR A 14 10.53 0.10 -3.37
CA TYR A 14 9.91 1.08 -2.47
C TYR A 14 8.54 0.62 -1.98
N PHE A 15 7.71 0.04 -2.84
CA PHE A 15 6.39 -0.47 -2.46
C PHE A 15 6.47 -1.56 -1.38
N LEU A 16 7.40 -2.50 -1.50
CA LEU A 16 7.61 -3.54 -0.49
C LEU A 16 8.15 -2.95 0.83
N GLY A 17 9.06 -1.98 0.75
CA GLY A 17 9.54 -1.26 1.94
C GLY A 17 8.43 -0.49 2.65
N PHE A 18 7.62 0.26 1.91
CA PHE A 18 6.49 1.00 2.48
C PHE A 18 5.40 0.09 3.01
N MET A 19 5.15 -1.08 2.41
CA MET A 19 4.25 -2.07 3.00
C MET A 19 4.67 -2.45 4.42
N ALA A 20 5.95 -2.71 4.66
CA ALA A 20 6.45 -3.02 5.99
C ALA A 20 6.30 -1.83 6.96
N LEU A 21 6.67 -0.62 6.51
CA LEU A 21 6.56 0.60 7.33
C LEU A 21 5.11 0.97 7.66
N VAL A 22 4.21 0.89 6.68
CA VAL A 22 2.79 1.18 6.87
C VAL A 22 2.15 0.14 7.77
N GLN A 23 2.54 -1.14 7.70
CA GLN A 23 2.05 -2.17 8.62
C GLN A 23 2.52 -1.95 10.07
N LEU A 24 3.70 -1.35 10.28
CA LEU A 24 4.17 -0.93 11.61
C LEU A 24 3.30 0.20 12.18
N GLY A 25 2.94 1.20 11.37
CA GLY A 25 2.09 2.31 11.79
C GLY A 25 0.59 1.98 11.85
N ILE A 26 0.11 1.15 10.93
CA ILE A 26 -1.28 0.70 10.78
C ILE A 26 -1.29 -0.83 10.89
N ARG A 27 -1.50 -1.34 12.10
CA ARG A 27 -1.55 -2.79 12.32
C ARG A 27 -2.68 -3.43 11.50
N PRO A 28 -2.41 -4.51 10.75
CA PRO A 28 -3.45 -5.21 10.02
C PRO A 28 -4.46 -5.82 10.99
N PHE A 29 -5.76 -5.64 10.71
CA PHE A 29 -6.83 -6.29 11.45
C PHE A 29 -7.89 -6.82 10.51
N ARG A 30 -8.58 -7.85 10.99
CA ARG A 30 -9.79 -8.40 10.39
C ARG A 30 -10.80 -8.62 11.50
N LYS A 31 -11.93 -7.91 11.43
CA LYS A 31 -13.01 -7.98 12.43
C LYS A 31 -14.28 -8.48 11.76
N LEU A 32 -14.96 -9.38 12.44
CA LEU A 32 -16.31 -9.80 12.07
C LEU A 32 -17.28 -8.85 12.78
N ILE A 33 -18.07 -8.11 12.01
CA ILE A 33 -19.06 -7.17 12.55
C ILE A 33 -20.43 -7.64 12.09
N ILE A 34 -21.40 -7.63 13.00
CA ILE A 34 -22.79 -7.90 12.66
C ILE A 34 -23.41 -6.56 12.28
N ASP A 35 -23.83 -6.43 11.03
CA ASP A 35 -24.50 -5.22 10.56
C ASP A 35 -25.84 -5.08 11.29
N PRO A 36 -26.07 -3.98 12.05
CA PRO A 36 -27.29 -3.81 12.83
C PRO A 36 -28.54 -3.67 11.94
N ASN A 37 -28.38 -3.31 10.66
CA ASN A 37 -29.48 -3.02 9.75
C ASN A 37 -29.92 -4.25 8.93
N THR A 38 -28.99 -5.17 8.64
CA THR A 38 -29.27 -6.39 7.84
C THR A 38 -29.06 -7.69 8.60
N GLN A 39 -28.62 -7.65 9.87
CA GLN A 39 -28.21 -8.80 10.68
C GLN A 39 -27.17 -9.72 10.00
N ARG A 40 -26.50 -9.25 8.95
CA ARG A 40 -25.49 -10.01 8.22
C ARG A 40 -24.14 -9.86 8.88
N ARG A 41 -23.39 -10.97 8.91
CA ARG A 41 -21.98 -10.98 9.34
C ARG A 41 -21.10 -10.46 8.21
N ILE A 42 -20.50 -9.29 8.42
CA ILE A 42 -19.58 -8.66 7.47
C ILE A 42 -18.15 -8.76 8.02
N PHE A 43 -17.23 -9.22 7.19
CA PHE A 43 -15.80 -9.14 7.51
C PHE A 43 -15.26 -7.79 7.07
N ILE A 44 -14.84 -6.97 8.04
CA ILE A 44 -14.15 -5.71 7.76
C ILE A 44 -12.66 -5.92 7.98
N SER A 45 -11.85 -5.49 7.01
CA SER A 45 -10.40 -5.49 7.13
C SER A 45 -9.84 -4.15 6.67
N ASN A 46 -8.70 -3.76 7.23
CA ASN A 46 -7.98 -2.55 6.83
C ASN A 46 -6.87 -2.82 5.80
N HIS A 47 -6.81 -4.04 5.22
CA HIS A 47 -5.76 -4.41 4.26
C HIS A 47 -5.77 -3.51 3.03
N SER A 48 -6.96 -3.19 2.49
CA SER A 48 -7.09 -2.26 1.37
C SER A 48 -6.54 -0.87 1.69
N LYS A 49 -6.72 -0.40 2.95
CA LYS A 49 -6.18 0.88 3.40
C LYS A 49 -4.65 0.83 3.47
N ILE A 50 -4.07 -0.24 3.98
CA ILE A 50 -2.61 -0.45 4.05
C ILE A 50 -2.01 -0.47 2.64
N ILE A 51 -2.62 -1.21 1.72
CA ILE A 51 -2.18 -1.30 0.32
C ILE A 51 -2.23 0.09 -0.33
N PHE A 52 -3.32 0.82 -0.16
CA PHE A 52 -3.50 2.15 -0.75
C PHE A 52 -2.45 3.15 -0.26
N TRP A 53 -2.21 3.21 1.06
CA TRP A 53 -1.15 4.06 1.62
C TRP A 53 0.24 3.69 1.12
N SER A 54 0.54 2.39 1.07
CA SER A 54 1.84 1.91 0.61
C SER A 54 2.07 2.23 -0.87
N LEU A 55 1.02 2.08 -1.70
CA LEU A 55 1.05 2.41 -3.13
C LEU A 55 1.25 3.91 -3.35
N GLY A 56 0.51 4.74 -2.63
CA GLY A 56 0.62 6.20 -2.71
C GLY A 56 2.02 6.69 -2.35
N LEU A 57 2.57 6.21 -1.22
CA LEU A 57 3.92 6.54 -0.80
C LEU A 57 4.96 6.07 -1.83
N ALA A 58 4.86 4.83 -2.30
CA ALA A 58 5.78 4.29 -3.30
C ALA A 58 5.75 5.07 -4.61
N LEU A 59 4.57 5.45 -5.12
CA LEU A 59 4.45 6.25 -6.34
C LEU A 59 5.10 7.62 -6.17
N ILE A 60 4.80 8.32 -5.08
CA ILE A 60 5.35 9.65 -4.81
C ILE A 60 6.87 9.58 -4.71
N THR A 61 7.44 8.66 -3.92
CA THR A 61 8.88 8.59 -3.77
C THR A 61 9.60 8.09 -5.01
N THR A 62 8.99 7.16 -5.76
CA THR A 62 9.57 6.71 -7.04
C THR A 62 9.58 7.86 -8.04
N PHE A 63 8.50 8.65 -8.12
CA PHE A 63 8.44 9.83 -8.97
C PHE A 63 9.49 10.87 -8.59
N VAL A 64 9.63 11.16 -7.28
CA VAL A 64 10.66 12.08 -6.77
C VAL A 64 12.06 11.57 -7.07
N ALA A 65 12.33 10.29 -6.82
CA ALA A 65 13.65 9.69 -7.07
C ALA A 65 13.98 9.69 -8.57
N TYR A 66 13.00 9.35 -9.41
CA TYR A 66 13.18 9.40 -10.86
C TYR A 66 13.46 10.82 -11.33
N TRP A 67 12.70 11.82 -10.86
CA TRP A 67 12.95 13.23 -11.18
C TRP A 67 14.31 13.75 -10.69
N ALA A 68 14.81 13.25 -9.54
CA ALA A 68 16.05 13.74 -8.94
C ALA A 68 17.32 13.12 -9.53
N PHE A 69 17.25 11.89 -10.03
CA PHE A 69 18.43 11.09 -10.41
C PHE A 69 18.46 10.63 -11.87
N VAL A 70 17.36 10.78 -12.61
CA VAL A 70 17.25 10.43 -14.04
C VAL A 70 16.97 11.69 -14.85
#